data_AF-A0A6M0K851-F1
#
_entry.id   AF-A0A6M0K851-F1
#
_cell.length_a   1.000
_cell.length_b   1.000
_cell.length_c   1.000
_cell.angle_alpha   90.00
_cell.angle_beta   90.00
_cell.angle_gamma   90.00
#
_symmetry.space_group_name_H-M   'P 1'
#
loop_
_entity.id
_entity.type
_entity.pdbx_description
1 polymer ?
#
loop_
_entity_poly.entity_id
_entity_poly.type
_entity_poly.pdbx_seq_one_letter_code
_entity_poly.pdbx_strand_id
1 'polypeptide(L)'
;MEIDGDVEGNVLAPMQDAAEVPHWHGCTTFDLPAGATRLASSAVYPNQAFGYRDNVLALQFHLEVEPEALESRYFGRAHEIASVEGLTVPELREDGQRYGPTLQGPAQQVWANWRESLAAQGTVEAAA
;
A
#
# COMPACT_ATOMS: atom_id res chain seq x y z
N MET A 1 -0.47 1.33 -9.61
CA MET A 1 -1.53 1.86 -8.70
C MET A 1 -1.78 3.34 -9.00
N GLU A 2 -3.00 3.82 -8.88
CA GLU A 2 -3.35 5.25 -9.02
C GLU A 2 -3.81 5.81 -7.67
N ILE A 3 -3.24 6.94 -7.25
CA ILE A 3 -3.63 7.64 -6.02
C ILE A 3 -4.76 8.61 -6.35
N ASP A 4 -5.83 8.56 -5.55
CA ASP A 4 -7.00 9.43 -5.73
C ASP A 4 -6.62 10.85 -5.25
N GLY A 5 -6.28 11.72 -6.21
CA GLY A 5 -5.80 13.09 -5.98
C GLY A 5 -6.87 14.09 -5.52
N ASP A 6 -8.15 13.73 -5.64
CA ASP A 6 -9.27 14.56 -5.18
C ASP A 6 -9.45 14.52 -3.65
N VAL A 7 -8.70 13.65 -2.95
CA VAL A 7 -8.75 13.54 -1.49
C VAL A 7 -7.73 14.48 -0.86
N GLU A 8 -8.22 15.55 -0.26
CA GLU A 8 -7.38 16.47 0.52
C GLU A 8 -6.71 15.74 1.70
N GLY A 9 -5.41 15.92 1.87
CA GLY A 9 -4.63 15.25 2.91
C GLY A 9 -4.41 13.75 2.68
N ASN A 10 -4.53 13.25 1.43
CA ASN A 10 -4.25 11.86 1.12
C ASN A 10 -2.82 11.46 1.54
N VAL A 11 -2.73 10.61 2.57
CA VAL A 11 -1.46 10.13 3.12
C VAL A 11 -0.61 9.35 2.10
N LEU A 12 -1.23 8.85 1.02
CA LEU A 12 -0.57 8.13 -0.07
C LEU A 12 0.01 9.04 -1.16
N ALA A 13 -0.17 10.37 -1.08
CA ALA A 13 0.38 11.31 -2.06
C ALA A 13 1.89 11.12 -2.38
N PRO A 14 2.78 10.74 -1.43
CA PRO A 14 4.19 10.47 -1.75
C PRO A 14 4.40 9.33 -2.77
N MET A 15 3.42 8.44 -2.93
CA MET A 15 3.49 7.29 -3.84
C MET A 15 3.08 7.62 -5.28
N GLN A 16 2.71 8.87 -5.60
CA GLN A 16 2.21 9.27 -6.92
C GLN A 16 3.18 8.87 -8.05
N ASP A 17 4.49 9.02 -7.81
CA ASP A 17 5.55 8.73 -8.78
C ASP A 17 6.18 7.32 -8.59
N ALA A 18 5.72 6.56 -7.59
CA ALA A 18 6.27 5.26 -7.19
C ALA A 18 5.17 4.16 -7.15
N ALA A 19 4.42 4.07 -8.24
CA ALA A 19 3.17 3.28 -8.32
C ALA A 19 3.34 1.75 -8.35
N GLU A 20 4.57 1.25 -8.49
CA GLU A 20 4.89 -0.18 -8.57
C GLU A 20 5.14 -0.76 -7.18
N VAL A 21 4.08 -1.17 -6.50
CA VAL A 21 4.12 -1.71 -5.14
C VAL A 21 3.92 -3.23 -5.16
N PRO A 22 4.52 -3.98 -4.21
CA PRO A 22 4.32 -5.41 -4.16
C PRO A 22 2.88 -5.76 -3.76
N HIS A 23 2.24 -6.57 -4.61
CA HIS A 23 0.91 -7.13 -4.40
C HIS A 23 1.03 -8.62 -4.10
N TRP A 24 0.65 -9.04 -2.89
CA TRP A 24 0.57 -10.46 -2.53
C TRP A 24 -0.79 -10.77 -1.90
N HIS A 25 -1.83 -10.75 -2.74
CA HIS A 25 -3.19 -11.04 -2.33
C HIS A 25 -3.92 -11.89 -3.39
N GLY A 26 -4.98 -12.58 -2.96
CA GLY A 26 -5.85 -13.32 -3.87
C GLY A 26 -6.71 -12.40 -4.75
N CYS A 27 -7.53 -13.01 -5.60
CA CYS A 27 -8.42 -12.34 -6.56
C CYS A 27 -9.63 -11.63 -5.89
N THR A 28 -9.83 -11.81 -4.58
CA THR A 28 -10.91 -11.17 -3.83
C THR A 28 -10.56 -9.72 -3.50
N THR A 29 -11.32 -8.81 -4.10
CA THR A 29 -11.39 -7.40 -3.71
C THR A 29 -12.36 -7.20 -2.55
N PHE A 30 -12.47 -5.96 -2.06
CA PHE A 30 -13.42 -5.56 -1.03
C PHE A 30 -14.27 -4.38 -1.51
N ASP A 31 -15.51 -4.33 -1.03
CA ASP A 31 -16.34 -3.15 -1.20
C ASP A 31 -15.90 -2.05 -0.23
N LEU A 32 -16.01 -0.80 -0.67
CA LEU A 32 -15.72 0.34 0.18
C LEU A 32 -16.77 0.44 1.29
N PRO A 33 -16.40 0.34 2.58
CA PRO A 33 -17.37 0.45 3.67
C PRO A 33 -18.09 1.80 3.67
N ALA A 34 -19.32 1.85 4.16
CA ALA A 34 -20.05 3.11 4.28
C ALA A 34 -19.29 4.09 5.18
N GLY A 35 -19.04 5.31 4.67
CA GLY A 35 -18.27 6.34 5.38
C GLY A 35 -16.75 6.17 5.30
N ALA A 36 -16.25 5.24 4.50
CA ALA A 36 -14.85 5.18 4.13
C ALA A 36 -14.56 6.07 2.91
N THR A 37 -13.35 6.64 2.88
CA THR A 37 -12.84 7.44 1.77
C THR A 37 -11.81 6.60 1.02
N ARG A 38 -12.03 6.37 -0.26
CA ARG A 38 -11.04 5.69 -1.11
C ARG A 38 -9.82 6.59 -1.31
N LEU A 39 -8.63 6.01 -1.21
CA LEU A 39 -7.35 6.73 -1.32
C LEU A 39 -6.53 6.29 -2.53
N ALA A 40 -6.74 5.08 -3.02
CA ALA A 40 -6.08 4.56 -4.21
C ALA A 40 -6.93 3.51 -4.94
N SER A 41 -6.73 3.44 -6.25
CA SER A 41 -7.44 2.54 -7.17
C SER A 41 -6.50 2.01 -8.28
N SER A 42 -7.01 1.12 -9.12
CA SER A 42 -6.31 0.61 -10.31
C SER A 42 -7.32 0.10 -11.34
N ALA A 43 -6.85 -0.12 -12.57
CA ALA A 43 -7.70 -0.67 -13.64
C ALA A 43 -8.31 -2.04 -13.31
N VAL A 44 -7.61 -2.88 -12.55
CA VAL A 44 -8.05 -4.24 -12.18
C VAL A 44 -8.82 -4.25 -10.85
N TYR A 45 -8.39 -3.44 -9.89
CA TYR A 45 -8.99 -3.35 -8.56
C TYR A 45 -9.41 -1.91 -8.27
N PRO A 46 -10.72 -1.60 -8.24
CA PRO A 46 -11.19 -0.23 -8.05
C PRO A 46 -10.97 0.30 -6.64
N ASN A 47 -10.76 -0.59 -5.66
CA ASN A 47 -10.43 -0.24 -4.28
C ASN A 47 -9.09 -0.89 -3.92
N GLN A 48 -8.04 -0.08 -3.80
CA GLN A 48 -6.72 -0.56 -3.36
C GLN A 48 -6.35 -0.05 -1.97
N ALA A 49 -6.81 1.15 -1.61
CA ALA A 49 -6.64 1.69 -0.27
C ALA A 49 -7.83 2.54 0.13
N PHE A 50 -8.13 2.57 1.42
CA PHE A 50 -9.12 3.49 1.98
C PHE A 50 -8.74 3.96 3.38
N GLY A 51 -9.18 5.17 3.69
CA GLY A 51 -9.25 5.69 5.05
C GLY A 51 -10.65 5.48 5.61
N TYR A 52 -10.77 5.21 6.91
CA TYR A 52 -12.06 5.19 7.58
C TYR A 52 -12.00 5.99 8.87
N ARG A 53 -12.89 6.99 8.96
CA ARG A 53 -12.81 8.04 9.98
C ARG A 53 -11.41 8.66 9.96
N ASP A 54 -10.94 9.10 11.11
CA ASP A 54 -9.68 9.82 11.21
C ASP A 54 -8.50 8.89 11.54
N ASN A 55 -8.76 7.63 11.94
CA ASN A 55 -7.74 6.78 12.56
C ASN A 55 -7.46 5.45 11.87
N VAL A 56 -8.14 5.13 10.77
CA VAL A 56 -7.96 3.85 10.06
C VAL A 56 -7.39 4.11 8.68
N LEU A 57 -6.29 3.42 8.36
CA LEU A 57 -5.73 3.30 7.03
C LEU A 57 -5.70 1.82 6.66
N ALA A 58 -6.33 1.46 5.54
CA ALA A 58 -6.36 0.10 5.01
C ALA A 58 -5.70 0.06 3.64
N LEU A 59 -4.78 -0.88 3.45
CA LEU A 59 -4.00 -1.07 2.23
C LEU A 59 -4.15 -2.51 1.74
N GLN A 60 -4.36 -2.67 0.43
CA GLN A 60 -4.36 -3.98 -0.23
C GLN A 60 -2.96 -4.46 -0.61
N PHE A 61 -2.02 -3.52 -0.76
CA PHE A 61 -0.63 -3.72 -1.16
C PHE A 61 0.32 -3.56 0.03
N HIS A 62 1.57 -3.93 -0.17
CA HIS A 62 2.58 -3.99 0.89
C HIS A 62 3.62 -2.86 0.75
N LEU A 63 3.56 -1.86 1.62
CA LEU A 63 4.59 -0.79 1.71
C LEU A 63 5.67 -1.09 2.74
N GLU A 64 5.45 -2.10 3.58
CA GLU A 64 6.31 -2.49 4.69
C GLU A 64 7.45 -3.44 4.30
N VAL A 65 7.44 -3.91 3.05
CA VAL A 65 8.25 -5.04 2.62
C VAL A 65 9.52 -4.59 1.94
N GLU A 66 10.65 -4.99 2.51
CA GLU A 66 11.97 -4.85 1.89
C GLU A 66 12.25 -6.03 0.94
N PRO A 67 12.95 -5.81 -0.19
CA PRO A 67 13.26 -6.88 -1.15
C PRO A 67 13.94 -8.10 -0.51
N GLU A 68 14.84 -7.89 0.45
CA GLU A 68 15.54 -8.96 1.17
C GLU A 68 14.58 -9.80 2.02
N ALA A 69 13.53 -9.20 2.57
CA ALA A 69 12.53 -9.90 3.37
C ALA A 69 11.62 -10.81 2.52
N LEU A 70 11.50 -10.53 1.21
CA LEU A 70 10.71 -11.32 0.27
C LEU A 70 11.35 -12.68 -0.07
N GLU A 71 12.66 -12.84 0.08
CA GLU A 71 13.33 -14.11 -0.24
C GLU A 71 12.77 -15.30 0.53
N SER A 72 12.52 -15.11 1.83
CA SER A 72 11.88 -16.12 2.68
C SER A 72 10.45 -16.44 2.24
N ARG A 73 9.74 -15.44 1.69
CA ARG A 73 8.36 -15.56 1.19
C ARG A 73 8.33 -16.35 -0.12
N TYR A 74 9.27 -16.06 -1.04
CA TYR A 74 9.40 -16.76 -2.31
C TYR A 74 9.65 -18.25 -2.12
N PHE A 75 10.59 -18.59 -1.23
CA PHE A 75 10.90 -20.00 -0.97
C PHE A 75 9.72 -20.76 -0.37
N GLY A 76 9.06 -20.20 0.66
CA GLY A 76 7.93 -20.83 1.33
C GLY A 76 6.68 -21.00 0.46
N ARG A 77 6.55 -20.21 -0.61
CA ARG A 77 5.37 -20.16 -1.49
C ARG A 77 5.69 -20.37 -2.96
N ALA A 78 6.83 -20.99 -3.27
CA ALA A 78 7.23 -21.25 -4.66
C ALA A 78 6.17 -22.01 -5.46
N HIS A 79 5.42 -22.90 -4.79
CA HIS A 79 4.31 -23.64 -5.40
C HIS A 79 3.10 -22.75 -5.78
N GLU A 80 2.81 -21.71 -4.99
CA GLU A 80 1.75 -20.72 -5.32
C GLU A 80 2.21 -19.85 -6.49
N ILE A 81 3.46 -19.38 -6.47
CA ILE A 81 4.04 -18.57 -7.55
C ILE A 81 4.01 -19.35 -8.88
N ALA A 82 4.44 -20.62 -8.87
CA ALA A 82 4.43 -21.48 -10.05
C ALA A 82 3.02 -21.78 -10.59
N SER A 83 1.96 -21.51 -9.82
CA SER A 83 0.57 -21.67 -10.26
C SER A 83 0.02 -20.46 -11.02
N VAL A 84 0.73 -19.33 -10.99
CA VAL A 84 0.38 -18.11 -11.70
C VAL A 84 1.10 -18.07 -13.05
N GLU A 85 0.33 -17.99 -14.14
CA GLU A 85 0.89 -17.91 -15.49
C GLU A 85 1.70 -16.62 -15.68
N GLY A 86 2.92 -16.75 -16.18
CA GLY A 86 3.80 -15.61 -16.47
C GLY A 86 4.48 -14.99 -15.25
N LEU A 87 4.48 -15.66 -14.09
CA LEU A 87 5.18 -15.19 -12.89
C LEU A 87 6.24 -16.19 -12.44
N THR A 88 7.48 -15.72 -12.30
CA THR A 88 8.57 -16.55 -11.78
C THR A 88 9.30 -15.87 -10.62
N VAL A 89 9.93 -16.69 -9.75
CA VAL A 89 10.75 -16.17 -8.64
C VAL A 89 11.91 -15.29 -9.13
N PRO A 90 12.65 -15.63 -10.21
CA PRO A 90 13.65 -14.74 -10.77
C PRO A 90 13.10 -13.36 -11.17
N GLU A 91 11.97 -13.30 -11.86
CA GLU A 91 11.34 -12.03 -12.25
C GLU A 91 10.93 -11.20 -11.02
N LEU A 92 10.32 -11.84 -10.01
CA LEU A 92 9.98 -11.17 -8.74
C LEU A 92 11.21 -10.61 -8.00
N ARG A 93 12.37 -11.25 -8.14
CA ARG A 93 13.63 -10.74 -7.59
C ARG A 93 14.14 -9.54 -8.37
N GLU A 94 14.09 -9.60 -9.70
CA GLU A 94 14.47 -8.49 -10.57
C GLU A 94 13.60 -7.26 -10.31
N ASP A 95 12.28 -7.45 -10.17
CA ASP A 95 11.34 -6.39 -9.81
C ASP A 95 11.64 -5.81 -8.42
N GLY A 96 11.90 -6.67 -7.43
CA GLY A 96 12.31 -6.23 -6.09
C GLY A 96 13.57 -5.35 -6.10
N GLN A 97 14.57 -5.72 -6.91
CA GLN A 97 15.79 -4.93 -7.09
C GLN A 97 15.55 -3.63 -7.86
N ARG A 98 14.65 -3.66 -8.85
CA ARG A 98 14.34 -2.53 -9.71
C ARG A 98 13.54 -1.45 -9.00
N TYR A 99 12.50 -1.83 -8.28
CA TYR A 99 11.54 -0.89 -7.69
C TYR A 99 11.78 -0.63 -6.20
N GLY A 100 12.32 -1.60 -5.45
CA GLY A 100 12.56 -1.50 -4.01
C GLY A 100 13.26 -0.21 -3.57
N PRO A 101 14.41 0.17 -4.17
CA PRO A 101 15.13 1.39 -3.79
C PRO A 101 14.31 2.68 -3.95
N THR A 102 13.41 2.72 -4.93
CA THR A 102 12.56 3.89 -5.20
C THR A 102 11.32 3.94 -4.32
N LEU A 103 10.88 2.81 -3.76
CA LEU A 103 9.67 2.72 -2.94
C LEU A 103 9.92 3.06 -1.46
N GLN A 104 11.11 2.77 -0.94
CA GLN A 104 11.37 2.85 0.49
C GLN A 104 11.17 4.26 1.07
N GLY A 105 11.67 5.29 0.39
CA GLY A 105 11.51 6.69 0.82
C GLY A 105 10.05 7.14 0.84
N PRO A 106 9.33 7.05 -0.29
CA PRO A 106 7.89 7.32 -0.36
C PRO A 106 7.06 6.54 0.68
N ALA A 107 7.32 5.24 0.84
CA ALA A 107 6.62 4.40 1.81
C ALA A 107 6.82 4.88 3.25
N GLN A 108 8.05 5.27 3.63
CA GLN A 108 8.32 5.86 4.95
C GLN A 108 7.58 7.19 5.14
N GLN A 109 7.49 8.01 4.09
CA GLN A 109 6.74 9.27 4.15
C GLN A 109 5.23 9.03 4.34
N VAL A 110 4.66 8.00 3.71
CA VAL A 110 3.25 7.60 3.95
C VAL A 110 3.02 7.31 5.43
N TRP A 111 3.89 6.51 6.06
CA TRP A 111 3.77 6.18 7.48
C TRP A 111 3.96 7.39 8.40
N ALA A 112 4.87 8.31 8.04
CA ALA A 112 5.05 9.55 8.76
C ALA A 112 3.79 10.44 8.67
N ASN A 113 3.27 10.65 7.47
CA ASN A 113 2.05 11.44 7.23
C ASN A 113 0.85 10.87 7.98
N TRP A 114 0.68 9.54 7.96
CA TRP A 114 -0.40 8.88 8.69
C TRP A 114 -0.24 9.04 10.21
N ARG A 115 0.97 8.93 10.75
CA ARG A 115 1.21 9.19 12.18
C ARG A 115 0.91 10.63 12.56
N GLU A 116 1.29 11.59 11.71
CA GLU A 116 1.01 13.01 11.93
C GLU A 116 -0.49 13.32 11.89
N SER A 117 -1.23 12.69 10.96
CA SER A 117 -2.68 12.85 10.90
C SER A 117 -3.36 12.38 12.18
N LEU A 118 -2.87 11.30 12.80
CA LEU A 118 -3.34 10.83 14.11
C LEU A 118 -2.99 11.80 15.25
N ALA A 119 -1.79 12.38 15.24
CA ALA A 119 -1.34 13.30 16.28
C ALA A 119 -2.15 14.61 16.27
N ALA A 120 -2.50 15.12 15.09
CA ALA A 120 -3.36 16.30 14.94
C ALA A 120 -4.73 16.12 15.64
N GLN A 121 -5.25 14.89 15.70
CA GLN A 121 -6.52 14.56 16.36
C GLN A 121 -6.41 14.52 17.90
N GLY A 122 -5.23 14.27 18.45
CA GLY A 122 -4.99 14.27 19.90
C GLY A 122 -4.97 15.67 20.53
N THR A 123 -5.06 16.72 19.71
CA THR A 123 -5.07 18.12 20.14
C THR A 123 -6.51 18.65 20.27
N VAL A 124 -7.42 17.83 20.81
CA VAL A 124 -8.71 18.35 21.27
C VAL A 124 -8.45 19.13 22.55
N GLU A 125 -8.80 20.42 22.53
CA GLU A 125 -8.74 21.33 23.67
C GLU A 125 -9.17 20.62 24.95
N ALA A 126 -8.30 20.67 25.97
CA ALA A 126 -8.73 20.48 27.35
C ALA A 126 -9.77 21.58 27.63
N ALA A 127 -11.04 21.23 27.46
CA ALA A 127 -12.16 22.12 27.71
C ALA A 127 -12.08 22.63 29.16
N ALA A 128 -12.03 23.95 29.29
CA ALA A 128 -12.10 24.73 30.51
C ALA A 128 -13.49 24.71 31.15
#